data_AF-A0AA92R5Y3-F1
#
_entry.id   AF-A0AA92R5Y3-F1
#
_cell.length_a   1.000
_cell.length_b   1.000
_cell.length_c   1.000
_cell.angle_alpha   90.00
_cell.angle_beta   90.00
_cell.angle_gamma   90.00
#
_symmetry.space_group_name_H-M   'P 1'
#
loop_
_entity.id
_entity.type
_entity.pdbx_description
1 polymer ?
#
loop_
_entity_poly.entity_id
_entity_poly.type
_entity_poly.pdbx_seq_one_letter_code
_entity_poly.pdbx_strand_id
1 'polypeptide(L)' 'MEASRIRKGMVVECQQGVGTILVVDREAETVLLSKQGSDQQIAVSFDEIEDDPQLHGGSDRYY' A
#
# COMPACT_ATOMS: atom_id res chain seq x y z
N MET A 1 3.59 -8.22 -0.57
CA MET A 1 2.12 -8.24 -0.36
C MET A 1 1.45 -9.07 -1.46
N GLU A 2 0.34 -9.79 -1.21
CA GLU A 2 -0.41 -10.45 -2.32
C GLU A 2 -1.10 -9.39 -3.20
N ALA A 3 -0.82 -9.38 -4.51
CA ALA A 3 -1.40 -8.46 -5.49
C ALA A 3 -2.94 -8.38 -5.41
N SER A 4 -3.59 -9.53 -5.16
CA SER A 4 -5.03 -9.67 -5.00
C SER A 4 -5.63 -8.83 -3.87
N ARG A 5 -4.82 -8.49 -2.86
CA ARG A 5 -5.23 -7.73 -1.67
C ARG A 5 -5.08 -6.22 -1.86
N ILE A 6 -4.32 -5.77 -2.85
CA ILE A 6 -4.07 -4.35 -3.13
C ILE A 6 -5.34 -3.69 -3.65
N ARG A 7 -5.76 -2.61 -2.98
CA ARG A 7 -6.97 -1.85 -3.29
C ARG A 7 -6.72 -0.35 -3.12
N LYS A 8 -7.43 0.45 -3.92
CA LYS A 8 -7.48 1.89 -3.77
C LYS A 8 -7.91 2.27 -2.34
N GLY A 9 -7.26 3.29 -1.77
CA GLY A 9 -7.50 3.81 -0.43
C GLY A 9 -6.75 3.09 0.68
N MET A 10 -6.05 1.99 0.37
CA MET A 10 -5.17 1.35 1.35
C MET A 10 -3.93 2.20 1.60
N VAL A 11 -3.52 2.26 2.86
CA VAL A 11 -2.22 2.79 3.26
C VAL A 11 -1.24 1.63 3.23
N VAL A 12 -0.13 1.83 2.52
CA VAL A 12 0.91 0.83 2.33
C VAL A 12 2.28 1.45 2.53
N GLU A 13 3.23 0.63 2.94
CA GLU A 13 4.64 1.00 2.99
C GLU A 13 5.35 0.50 1.72
N CYS A 14 6.28 1.31 1.23
CA CYS A 14 7.19 0.96 0.16
C CYS A 14 8.58 1.52 0.49
N GLN A 15 9.59 1.19 -0.32
CA GLN A 15 10.96 1.66 -0.12
C GLN A 15 11.10 3.20 -0.02
N GLN A 16 10.15 3.95 -0.57
CA GLN A 16 10.14 5.42 -0.57
C GLN A 16 9.35 6.04 0.60
N GLY A 17 8.83 5.19 1.49
CA GLY A 17 8.05 5.52 2.68
C GLY A 17 6.58 5.08 2.60
N VAL A 18 5.77 5.62 3.50
CA VAL A 18 4.34 5.29 3.62
C VAL A 18 3.50 6.17 2.70
N GLY A 19 2.55 5.55 1.99
CA GLY A 19 1.66 6.24 1.06
C GLY A 19 0.27 5.62 0.98
N THR A 20 -0.69 6.40 0.45
CA THR A 20 -2.06 5.93 0.20
C THR A 20 -2.26 5.62 -1.26
N ILE A 21 -2.78 4.44 -1.58
CA ILE A 21 -3.05 4.02 -2.96
C ILE A 21 -4.18 4.87 -3.55
N LEU A 22 -3.87 5.62 -4.61
CA LEU A 22 -4.82 6.41 -5.38
C LEU A 22 -5.40 5.62 -6.56
N VAL A 23 -4.55 4.84 -7.22
CA VAL A 23 -4.88 4.07 -8.43
C VAL A 23 -4.14 2.73 -8.36
N VAL A 24 -4.80 1.67 -8.82
CA VAL A 24 -4.22 0.34 -8.98
C VAL A 24 -4.31 -0.03 -10.44
N ASP A 25 -3.17 -0.22 -11.08
CA ASP A 25 -3.06 -0.79 -12.42
C ASP A 25 -2.70 -2.27 -12.28
N ARG A 26 -3.65 -3.14 -12.62
CA ARG A 26 -3.45 -4.59 -12.54
C ARG A 26 -2.85 -5.17 -13.81
N GLU A 27 -2.89 -4.45 -14.93
CA GLU A 27 -2.28 -4.90 -16.18
C GLU A 27 -0.77 -4.69 -16.13
N ALA A 28 -0.33 -3.55 -15.59
CA ALA A 28 1.08 -3.24 -15.38
C ALA A 28 1.61 -3.63 -13.99
N GLU A 29 0.79 -4.24 -13.12
CA GLU A 29 1.13 -4.62 -11.74
C GLU A 29 1.76 -3.48 -10.92
N THR A 30 1.22 -2.27 -11.08
CA THR A 30 1.73 -1.05 -10.43
C THR A 30 0.62 -0.31 -9.70
N VAL A 31 0.99 0.43 -8.65
CA VAL A 31 0.09 1.34 -7.95
C VAL A 31 0.63 2.76 -7.98
N LEU A 32 -0.28 3.73 -8.03
CA LEU A 32 0.03 5.12 -7.78
C LEU A 32 -0.28 5.45 -6.33
N LEU A 33 0.73 5.86 -5.58
CA LEU A 33 0.67 6.26 -4.18
C LEU A 33 0.71 7.78 -4.05
N SER A 34 -0.04 8.34 -3.10
CA SER A 34 0.23 9.67 -2.54
C SER A 34 1.08 9.51 -1.29
N LYS A 35 2.26 10.14 -1.26
CA LYS A 35 3.18 10.06 -0.13
C LYS A 35 2.61 10.82 1.06
N GLN A 36 2.61 10.23 2.25
CA GLN A 36 2.17 10.95 3.44
C GLN A 36 3.17 12.07 3.79
N GLY A 37 2.64 13.25 4.12
CA GLY A 37 3.44 14.43 4.48
C GLY A 37 4.04 15.19 3.30
N SER A 38 3.67 14.85 2.06
CA SER A 38 4.11 15.55 0.84
C SER A 38 3.01 15.51 -0.22
N ASP A 39 2.97 16.51 -1.11
CA ASP A 39 2.09 16.48 -2.29
C ASP A 39 2.63 15.60 -3.44
N GLN A 40 3.65 14.78 -3.17
CA GLN A 40 4.23 13.88 -4.16
C GLN A 40 3.36 12.64 -4.41
N GLN A 41 3.27 12.27 -5.69
CA GLN A 41 2.69 11.01 -6.15
C GLN A 41 3.79 10.13 -6.74
N ILE A 42 3.75 8.84 -6.41
CA ILE A 42 4.81 7.90 -6.74
C ILE A 42 4.17 6.63 -7.31
N ALA A 43 4.63 6.21 -8.48
CA ALA A 43 4.26 4.91 -9.03
C ALA A 43 5.24 3.85 -8.54
N VAL A 44 4.74 2.76 -7.97
CA VAL A 44 5.55 1.63 -7.47
C VAL A 44 4.96 0.31 -7.94
N SER A 45 5.80 -0.69 -8.16
CA SER A 45 5.39 -2.07 -8.45
C SER A 45 4.73 -2.71 -7.23
N PHE A 46 3.85 -3.69 -7.43
CA PHE A 46 3.30 -4.52 -6.35
C PHE A 46 4.40 -5.21 -5.53
N ASP A 47 5.53 -5.56 -6.15
CA ASP A 47 6.66 -6.19 -5.47
C ASP A 47 7.41 -5.25 -4.53
N GLU A 48 7.30 -3.94 -4.76
CA GLU A 48 7.92 -2.90 -3.90
C GLU A 48 7.05 -2.54 -2.70
N ILE A 49 5.83 -3.07 -2.65
CA ILE A 49 4.92 -2.88 -1.51
C ILE A 49 5.28 -3.89 -0.43
N GLU A 50 5.76 -3.36 0.69
CA GLU A 50 6.07 -4.16 1.86
C GLU A 50 4.76 -4.55 2.56
N ASP A 51 4.64 -5.84 2.87
CA ASP A 51 3.53 -6.36 3.68
C ASP A 51 3.95 -6.12 5.13
N ASP A 52 3.54 -5.00 5.72
CA ASP A 52 3.74 -4.78 7.15
C ASP A 52 2.58 -5.42 7.94
N PRO A 53 2.79 -6.60 8.57
CA PRO A 53 1.77 -7.25 9.40
C PRO A 53 1.35 -6.40 10.61
N GLN A 54 2.07 -5.34 10.98
CA GLN A 54 1.74 -4.49 12.13
C GLN A 54 0.75 -3.37 11.79
N LEU A 55 0.51 -3.08 10.50
CA LEU A 55 -0.58 -2.20 10.04
C LEU A 55 -1.92 -2.95 9.89
N HIS A 56 -1.90 -4.28 9.97
CA HIS A 56 -3.09 -5.08 10.20
C HIS A 56 -3.50 -4.95 11.66
N GLY A 57 -4.22 -3.86 11.97
CA GLY A 57 -4.74 -3.57 13.31
C GLY A 57 -5.27 -4.83 13.99
N GLY A 58 -4.60 -5.19 15.08
CA GLY A 58 -4.95 -6.35 15.89
C GLY A 58 -6.43 -6.32 16.23
N SER A 59 -7.18 -7.31 15.76
CA SER A 59 -8.38 -7.73 16.45
C SER A 59 -7.97 -8.85 17.38
N ASP A 60 -7.43 -8.43 18.52
CA ASP A 60 -7.19 -9.26 19.68
C ASP A 60 -8.57 -9.75 20.16
N ARG A 61 -8.99 -10.91 19.67
CA ARG A 61 -10.28 -11.50 20.01
C ARG A 61 -10.10 -12.38 21.24
N TYR A 62 -9.98 -11.75 22.40
CA TYR A 62 -10.24 -12.37 23.70
C TYR A 62 -11.66 -12.01 24.12
N TYR A 63 -12.61 -12.94 23.96
CA TYR A 63 -13.79 -13.14 24.81
C TYR A 63 -14.41 -14.50 24.48
#